data_AF-A0A7R9MLX0-F1
#
_entry.id   AF-A0A7R9MLX0-F1
#
_cell.length_a   1.000
_cell.length_b   1.000
_cell.length_c   1.000
_cell.angle_alpha   90.00
_cell.angle_beta   90.00
_cell.angle_gamma   90.00
#
_symmetry.space_group_name_H-M   'P 1'
#
loop_
_entity.id
_entity.type
_entity.pdbx_description
1 polymer ?
#
loop_
_entity_poly.entity_id
_entity_poly.type
_entity_poly.pdbx_seq_one_letter_code
_entity_poly.pdbx_strand_id
1 'polypeptide(L)'
;MNGVSPMYNLITMVIISGIGNVSAGGIAWLFVKEAFGGMALGILLGYAGFLLLRSIDNYIVEVLITLAIVMGGYWLAGYLHVSGLLAMVMAGIITGNKSRQTVMSDMTRDYIDKFWEMMDEVLNAILFLLVGVSPMYNLITM
;
A
#
# COMPACT_ATOMS: atom_id res chain seq x y z
N MET A 1 -7.17 -24.62 3.87
CA MET A 1 -6.82 -23.63 4.91
C MET A 1 -5.40 -23.22 4.63
N ASN A 2 -5.15 -21.95 4.28
CA ASN A 2 -3.89 -21.20 4.39
C ASN A 2 -4.08 -19.90 3.58
N GLY A 3 -4.60 -18.85 4.21
CA GLY A 3 -4.76 -17.52 3.61
C GLY A 3 -3.45 -16.74 3.60
N VAL A 4 -2.38 -17.34 3.07
CA VAL A 4 -1.03 -16.74 3.03
C VAL A 4 -0.58 -16.64 1.57
N SER A 5 0.10 -15.54 1.22
CA SER A 5 0.40 -15.20 -0.17
C SER A 5 1.24 -16.28 -0.89
N PRO A 6 1.08 -16.44 -2.22
CA PRO A 6 1.88 -17.38 -3.01
C PRO A 6 3.38 -17.24 -2.78
N MET A 7 3.90 -16.01 -2.65
CA MET A 7 5.30 -15.77 -2.32
C MET A 7 5.70 -16.28 -0.93
N TYR A 8 4.83 -16.16 0.08
CA TYR A 8 5.09 -16.73 1.40
C TYR A 8 5.21 -18.26 1.35
N ASN A 9 4.32 -18.91 0.60
CA ASN A 9 4.36 -20.36 0.42
C ASN A 9 5.63 -20.80 -0.34
N LEU A 10 6.06 -20.01 -1.32
CA LEU A 10 7.33 -20.23 -2.01
C LEU A 10 8.51 -20.13 -1.03
N ILE A 11 8.56 -19.09 -0.20
CA ILE A 11 9.65 -18.88 0.78
C ILE A 11 9.71 -20.03 1.78
N THR A 12 8.57 -20.45 2.34
CA THR A 12 8.52 -21.59 3.26
C THR A 12 8.96 -22.89 2.59
N MET A 13 8.58 -23.10 1.32
CA MET A 13 9.01 -24.27 0.56
C MET A 13 10.51 -24.26 0.26
N VAL A 14 11.13 -23.10 -0.02
CA VAL A 14 12.59 -22.97 -0.15
C VAL A 14 13.29 -23.29 1.17
N ILE A 15 12.76 -22.79 2.29
CA ILE A 15 13.32 -23.05 3.63
C ILE A 15 13.27 -24.54 3.97
N ILE A 16 12.18 -25.23 3.62
CA ILE A 16 11.97 -26.65 3.95
C ILE A 16 12.69 -27.60 2.98
N SER A 17 12.68 -27.29 1.67
CA SER A 17 13.08 -28.23 0.60
C SER A 17 14.46 -27.93 0.00
N GLY A 18 15.07 -26.80 0.37
CA GLY A 18 16.30 -26.31 -0.23
C GLY A 18 16.10 -25.63 -1.59
N ILE A 19 17.06 -24.78 -1.97
CA ILE A 19 17.00 -23.92 -3.17
C ILE A 19 16.99 -24.75 -4.48
N GLY A 20 17.49 -25.99 -4.46
CA GLY A 20 17.65 -26.85 -5.64
C GLY A 20 16.35 -27.27 -6.33
N ASN A 21 15.20 -27.16 -5.66
CA ASN A 21 13.89 -27.49 -6.24
C ASN A 21 13.11 -26.26 -6.73
N VAL A 22 13.67 -25.05 -6.62
CA VAL A 22 12.98 -23.81 -6.98
C VAL A 22 13.62 -23.18 -8.21
N SER A 23 12.90 -23.21 -9.33
CA SER A 23 13.32 -22.56 -10.57
C SER A 23 13.18 -21.04 -10.46
N ALA A 24 14.24 -20.31 -10.83
CA ALA A 24 14.23 -18.85 -10.92
C ALA A 24 13.07 -18.32 -11.79
N GLY A 25 12.69 -19.06 -12.83
CA GLY A 25 11.54 -18.70 -13.69
C GLY A 25 10.19 -18.80 -12.96
N GLY A 26 10.04 -19.75 -12.03
CA GLY A 26 8.84 -19.88 -11.21
C GLY A 26 8.68 -18.71 -10.24
N ILE A 27 9.78 -18.28 -9.62
CA ILE A 27 9.82 -17.11 -8.73
C ILE A 27 9.45 -15.84 -9.50
N ALA A 28 10.07 -15.64 -10.67
CA ALA A 28 9.81 -14.47 -11.51
C ALA A 28 8.33 -14.40 -11.93
N TRP A 29 7.74 -15.53 -12.33
CA TRP A 29 6.32 -15.59 -12.70
C TRP A 29 5.38 -15.25 -11.54
N LEU A 30 5.65 -15.79 -10.35
CA LEU A 30 4.90 -15.49 -9.13
C LEU A 30 4.98 -14.01 -8.77
N PHE A 31 6.18 -13.43 -8.84
CA PHE A 31 6.41 -12.01 -8.58
C PHE A 31 5.63 -11.12 -9.54
N VAL A 32 5.73 -11.39 -10.86
CA VAL A 32 5.00 -10.62 -11.88
C VAL A 32 3.50 -10.72 -11.66
N LYS A 33 2.98 -11.91 -11.33
CA LYS A 33 1.55 -12.11 -11.07
C LYS A 33 1.07 -11.30 -9.85
N GLU A 34 1.78 -11.34 -8.73
CA GLU A 34 1.40 -10.59 -7.52
C GLU A 34 1.53 -9.07 -7.74
N ALA A 35 2.54 -8.64 -8.48
CA ALA A 35 2.74 -7.23 -8.84
C ALA A 35 1.62 -6.71 -9.74
N PHE A 36 1.28 -7.44 -10.81
CA PHE A 36 0.18 -7.08 -11.71
C PHE A 36 -1.17 -7.11 -11.00
N GLY A 37 -1.41 -8.09 -10.13
CA GLY A 37 -2.62 -8.14 -9.31
C GLY A 37 -2.74 -6.90 -8.40
N GLY A 38 -1.63 -6.47 -7.81
CA GLY A 38 -1.58 -5.25 -6.99
C GLY A 38 -1.91 -4.02 -7.82
N MET A 39 -1.29 -3.87 -8.99
CA MET A 39 -1.56 -2.74 -9.89
C MET A 39 -3.03 -2.68 -10.32
N ALA A 40 -3.62 -3.80 -10.74
CA ALA A 40 -5.02 -3.86 -11.16
C ALA A 40 -5.97 -3.48 -10.01
N LEU A 41 -5.72 -4.00 -8.81
CA LEU A 41 -6.50 -3.67 -7.62
C LEU A 41 -6.37 -2.18 -7.25
N GLY A 42 -5.16 -1.63 -7.33
CA GLY A 42 -4.92 -0.21 -7.08
C GLY A 42 -5.66 0.70 -8.05
N ILE A 43 -5.68 0.36 -9.35
CA ILE A 43 -6.47 1.10 -10.35
C ILE A 43 -7.96 1.06 -10.00
N LEU A 44 -8.49 -0.12 -9.66
CA LEU A 44 -9.90 -0.28 -9.28
C LEU A 44 -10.26 0.55 -8.04
N LEU A 45 -9.44 0.46 -6.98
CA LEU A 45 -9.64 1.23 -5.76
C LEU A 45 -9.50 2.73 -5.99
N GLY A 46 -8.51 3.15 -6.78
CA GLY A 46 -8.31 4.54 -7.12
C GLY A 46 -9.49 5.12 -7.91
N TYR A 47 -10.05 4.34 -8.84
CA TYR A 47 -11.24 4.73 -9.58
C TYR A 47 -12.50 4.78 -8.68
N ALA A 48 -12.67 3.79 -7.79
CA ALA A 48 -13.74 3.81 -6.79
C ALA A 48 -13.63 5.04 -5.89
N GLY A 49 -12.42 5.36 -5.43
CA GLY A 49 -12.13 6.56 -4.66
C GLY A 49 -12.48 7.84 -5.41
N PHE A 50 -12.10 7.94 -6.68
CA PHE A 50 -12.46 9.07 -7.54
C PHE A 50 -13.99 9.26 -7.63
N LEU A 51 -14.76 8.18 -7.77
CA LEU A 51 -16.22 8.26 -7.81
C LEU A 51 -16.82 8.72 -6.48
N LEU A 52 -16.29 8.24 -5.36
CA LEU A 52 -16.72 8.64 -4.02
C LEU A 52 -16.41 10.12 -3.77
N LEU A 53 -15.18 10.56 -4.07
CA LEU A 53 -14.75 11.94 -3.91
C LEU A 53 -15.59 12.89 -4.79
N ARG A 54 -16.01 12.45 -5.97
CA ARG A 54 -16.88 13.24 -6.85
C ARG A 54 -18.29 13.49 -6.31
N SER A 55 -18.75 12.64 -5.40
CA SER A 55 -20.11 12.71 -4.88
C SER A 55 -20.21 13.49 -3.56
N ILE A 56 -19.08 13.95 -3.02
CA ILE A 56 -18.95 14.54 -1.69
C ILE A 56 -18.34 15.95 -1.85
N ASP A 57 -18.83 16.92 -1.10
CA ASP A 57 -18.27 18.28 -1.03
C ASP A 57 -17.98 18.63 0.44
N ASN A 58 -16.99 17.95 1.01
CA ASN A 58 -16.58 18.14 2.40
C ASN A 58 -15.15 17.60 2.62
N TYR A 59 -14.23 18.51 2.93
CA TYR A 59 -12.81 18.19 3.10
C TYR A 59 -12.52 17.12 4.17
N ILE A 60 -13.29 17.06 5.27
CA ILE A 60 -13.09 16.05 6.33
C ILE A 60 -13.45 14.67 5.78
N VAL A 61 -14.60 14.56 5.11
CA VAL A 61 -15.07 13.28 4.56
C VAL A 61 -14.15 12.81 3.44
N GLU A 62 -13.68 13.71 2.59
CA GLU A 62 -12.74 13.38 1.52
C GLU A 62 -11.39 12.88 2.07
N VAL A 63 -10.85 13.49 3.12
CA VAL A 63 -9.66 12.96 3.82
C VAL A 63 -9.92 11.55 4.35
N LEU A 64 -11.05 11.34 5.02
CA LEU A 64 -11.44 10.01 5.54
C LEU A 64 -11.59 8.97 4.42
N ILE A 65 -12.09 9.35 3.25
CA ILE A 65 -12.16 8.46 2.08
C ILE A 65 -10.75 8.05 1.64
N THR A 66 -9.80 8.99 1.56
CA THR A 66 -8.43 8.63 1.18
C THR A 66 -7.77 7.67 2.18
N LEU A 67 -7.98 7.88 3.48
CA LEU A 67 -7.54 6.95 4.52
C LEU A 67 -8.21 5.58 4.41
N ALA A 68 -9.53 5.55 4.17
CA ALA A 68 -10.27 4.32 4.00
C ALA A 68 -9.79 3.51 2.79
N ILE A 69 -9.45 4.18 1.69
CA ILE A 69 -8.85 3.55 0.50
C ILE A 69 -7.49 2.95 0.85
N VAL A 70 -6.64 3.68 1.58
CA VAL A 70 -5.30 3.19 1.92
C VAL A 70 -5.37 2.01 2.89
N MET A 71 -6.10 2.15 4.00
CA MET A 71 -6.21 1.10 5.02
C MET A 71 -7.01 -0.11 4.52
N GLY A 72 -8.20 0.13 3.98
CA GLY A 72 -9.09 -0.91 3.46
C GLY A 72 -8.52 -1.57 2.22
N GLY A 73 -7.89 -0.80 1.35
CA GLY A 73 -7.23 -1.31 0.15
C GLY A 73 -6.01 -2.17 0.45
N TYR A 74 -5.17 -1.77 1.41
CA TYR A 74 -4.05 -2.58 1.85
C TYR A 74 -4.53 -3.91 2.46
N TRP A 75 -5.55 -3.87 3.31
CA TRP A 75 -6.16 -5.08 3.87
C TRP A 75 -6.73 -5.99 2.77
N LEU A 76 -7.45 -5.43 1.80
CA LEU A 76 -8.03 -6.16 0.68
C LEU A 76 -6.95 -6.78 -0.22
N ALA A 77 -5.85 -6.07 -0.46
CA ALA A 77 -4.71 -6.59 -1.19
C ALA A 77 -4.08 -7.81 -0.48
N GLY A 78 -3.99 -7.76 0.85
CA GLY A 78 -3.56 -8.91 1.66
C GLY A 78 -4.49 -10.11 1.51
N TYR A 79 -5.80 -9.88 1.54
CA TYR A 79 -6.81 -10.93 1.35
C TYR A 79 -6.74 -11.56 -0.05
N LEU A 80 -6.47 -10.76 -1.08
CA LEU A 80 -6.32 -11.24 -2.47
C LEU A 80 -4.92 -11.76 -2.78
N HIS A 81 -4.01 -11.72 -1.81
CA HIS A 81 -2.63 -12.15 -1.95
C HIS A 81 -1.87 -11.46 -3.09
N VAL A 82 -2.08 -10.15 -3.21
CA VAL A 82 -1.39 -9.30 -4.18
C VAL A 82 -0.56 -8.23 -3.47
N SER A 83 0.28 -7.51 -4.23
CA SER A 83 1.11 -6.45 -3.64
C SER A 83 0.28 -5.27 -3.13
N GLY A 84 0.17 -5.14 -1.80
CA GLY A 84 -0.51 -4.02 -1.16
C GLY A 84 0.17 -2.69 -1.42
N LEU A 85 1.51 -2.63 -1.40
CA LEU A 85 2.25 -1.40 -1.67
C LEU A 85 2.00 -0.90 -3.10
N LEU A 86 2.12 -1.77 -4.10
CA LEU A 86 1.86 -1.40 -5.51
C LEU A 86 0.41 -1.00 -5.73
N ALA A 87 -0.53 -1.69 -5.07
CA ALA A 87 -1.93 -1.29 -5.10
C ALA A 87 -2.14 0.14 -4.57
N MET A 88 -1.51 0.50 -3.44
CA MET A 88 -1.68 1.83 -2.86
C MET A 88 -1.03 2.93 -3.70
N VAL A 89 0.14 2.65 -4.30
CA VAL A 89 0.77 3.57 -5.25
C VAL A 89 -0.14 3.85 -6.44
N MET A 90 -0.71 2.80 -7.05
CA MET A 90 -1.62 2.97 -8.18
C MET A 90 -2.92 3.67 -7.79
N ALA A 91 -3.48 3.35 -6.62
CA ALA A 91 -4.66 4.03 -6.10
C ALA A 91 -4.38 5.53 -5.89
N GLY A 92 -3.23 5.88 -5.29
CA GLY A 92 -2.79 7.26 -5.06
C GLY A 92 -2.52 8.04 -6.35
N ILE A 93 -1.94 7.41 -7.37
CA ILE A 93 -1.75 8.05 -8.69
C ILE A 93 -3.11 8.40 -9.32
N ILE A 94 -4.08 7.47 -9.26
CA ILE A 94 -5.41 7.69 -9.85
C ILE A 94 -6.18 8.75 -9.04
N THR A 95 -6.26 8.64 -7.72
CA THR A 95 -7.00 9.62 -6.89
C THR A 95 -6.29 10.98 -6.88
N GLY A 96 -4.96 11.01 -6.79
CA GLY A 96 -4.18 12.23 -6.80
C GLY A 96 -4.26 12.99 -8.13
N ASN A 97 -4.03 12.32 -9.26
CA ASN A 97 -3.99 13.02 -10.56
C ASN A 97 -5.39 13.29 -11.13
N LYS A 98 -6.31 12.30 -11.06
CA LYS A 98 -7.65 12.40 -11.67
C LYS A 98 -8.59 13.30 -10.85
N SER A 99 -8.56 13.19 -9.52
CA SER A 99 -9.48 13.92 -8.64
C SER A 99 -9.15 15.41 -8.56
N ARG A 100 -7.85 15.76 -8.53
CA ARG A 100 -7.39 17.17 -8.45
C ARG A 100 -7.68 17.98 -9.71
N GLN A 101 -7.68 17.37 -10.89
CA GLN A 101 -7.87 18.10 -12.15
C GLN A 101 -9.35 18.31 -12.51
N THR A 102 -10.27 17.51 -11.96
CA THR A 102 -11.62 17.41 -12.52
C THR A 102 -12.75 17.55 -11.50
N VAL A 103 -12.47 17.45 -10.20
CA VAL A 103 -13.51 17.22 -9.19
C VAL A 103 -13.37 18.09 -7.94
N MET A 104 -12.15 18.23 -7.40
CA MET A 104 -11.95 18.86 -6.09
C MET A 104 -11.90 20.39 -6.13
N SER A 105 -12.45 21.03 -5.11
CA SER A 105 -12.24 22.47 -4.86
C SER A 105 -10.79 22.73 -4.41
N ASP A 106 -10.31 23.96 -4.63
CA ASP A 106 -8.95 24.37 -4.22
C ASP A 106 -8.74 24.21 -2.71
N MET A 107 -9.78 24.50 -1.91
CA MET A 107 -9.73 24.34 -0.45
C MET A 107 -9.59 22.86 -0.06
N THR A 108 -10.40 21.97 -0.61
CA THR A 108 -10.31 20.54 -0.26
C THR A 108 -8.97 19.94 -0.66
N ARG A 109 -8.44 20.34 -1.82
CA ARG A 109 -7.11 19.91 -2.27
C ARG A 109 -6.02 20.30 -1.28
N ASP A 110 -6.01 21.53 -0.80
CA ASP A 110 -5.05 22.03 0.20
C ASP A 110 -5.15 21.25 1.53
N TYR A 111 -6.35 20.95 2.01
CA TYR A 111 -6.54 20.16 3.24
C TYR A 111 -6.03 18.72 3.09
N ILE A 112 -6.32 18.07 1.97
CA ILE A 112 -5.85 16.71 1.71
C ILE A 112 -4.32 16.69 1.60
N ASP A 113 -3.73 17.67 0.91
CA ASP A 113 -2.28 17.81 0.79
C ASP A 113 -1.61 17.96 2.16
N LYS A 114 -2.06 18.92 2.97
CA LYS A 114 -1.53 19.15 4.31
C LYS A 114 -1.70 17.94 5.23
N PHE A 115 -2.83 17.24 5.13
CA PHE A 115 -3.07 16.03 5.91
C PHE A 115 -2.04 14.94 5.56
N TRP A 116 -1.82 14.67 4.27
CA TRP A 116 -0.87 13.64 3.85
C TRP A 116 0.58 14.03 4.09
N GLU A 117 0.94 15.31 3.99
CA GLU A 117 2.25 15.83 4.39
C GLU A 117 2.50 15.61 5.89
N MET A 118 1.54 15.95 6.75
CA MET A 118 1.63 15.68 8.19
C MET A 118 1.77 14.17 8.48
N MET A 119 1.05 13.32 7.75
CA MET A 119 1.17 11.87 7.90
C MET A 119 2.55 11.36 7.46
N ASP A 120 3.09 11.87 6.36
CA ASP A 120 4.44 11.53 5.91
C ASP A 120 5.49 11.89 6.96
N GLU A 121 5.41 13.10 7.54
CA GLU A 121 6.30 13.53 8.62
C GLU A 121 6.21 12.63 9.85
N VAL A 122 5.00 12.32 10.31
CA VAL A 122 4.77 11.45 11.49
C VAL A 122 5.29 10.04 11.24
N LEU A 123 4.96 9.44 10.08
CA LEU A 123 5.41 8.09 9.72
C LEU A 123 6.93 8.03 9.57
N ASN A 124 7.54 9.05 8.99
CA ASN A 124 8.99 9.14 8.86
C ASN A 124 9.67 9.27 10.24
N ALA A 125 9.14 10.10 11.14
CA ALA A 125 9.64 10.20 12.52
C ALA A 125 9.56 8.86 13.28
N ILE A 126 8.44 8.14 13.12
CA ILE A 126 8.27 6.80 13.68
C ILE A 126 9.28 5.83 13.06
N LEU A 127 9.49 5.87 11.74
CA LEU A 127 10.46 5.02 11.04
C LEU A 127 11.88 5.24 11.57
N PHE A 128 12.30 6.50 11.76
CA PHE A 128 13.59 6.81 12.37
C PHE A 128 13.72 6.27 13.79
N LEU A 129 12.67 6.40 14.60
CA LEU A 129 12.64 5.85 15.95
C LEU A 129 12.79 4.32 15.91
N LEU A 130 12.02 3.62 15.08
CA LEU A 130 12.04 2.17 14.97
C LEU A 130 13.39 1.63 14.49
N VAL A 131 13.95 2.23 13.43
CA VAL A 131 15.26 1.81 12.88
C VAL A 131 16.39 2.14 13.85
N GLY A 132 16.32 3.26 14.57
CA GLY A 132 17.35 3.70 15.52
C GLY A 132 17.42 2.88 16.81
N VAL A 133 16.30 2.31 17.28
CA VAL A 133 16.26 1.51 18.53
C VAL A 133 16.98 0.16 18.37
N SER A 134 16.96 -0.45 17.18
CA SER A 134 17.58 -1.78 16.95
C SER A 134 19.08 -1.82 17.25
N PRO A 135 19.92 -0.90 16.73
CA PRO A 135 21.34 -0.87 17.08
C PRO A 135 21.60 -0.43 18.53
N MET A 136 20.77 0.44 19.10
CA MET A 136 20.89 0.88 20.50
C MET A 136 20.72 -0.29 21.48
N TYR A 137 19.73 -1.16 21.23
CA TYR A 137 19.49 -2.34 22.06
C TYR A 137 20.70 -3.29 22.08
N ASN A 138 21.27 -3.59 20.91
CA ASN A 138 22.43 -4.48 20.79
C ASN A 138 23.69 -3.94 21.50
N LEU A 139 23.83 -2.62 21.63
CA LEU A 139 24.96 -1.97 22.30
C LEU A 139 24.88 -2.02 23.84
N ILE A 140 23.69 -2.21 24.41
CA ILE A 140 23.45 -2.23 25.87
C ILE A 140 23.48 -3.67 26.43
N THR A 141 23.22 -4.67 25.59
CA THR A 141 23.23 -6.09 25.97
C THR A 141 24.56 -6.81 25.72
N MET A 142 25.55 -6.11 25.16
CA MET A 142 26.96 -6.55 25.07
C MET A 142 27.75 -6.01 26.26
#